data_AF-A0A3M6UJP6-F1
#
_entry.id   AF-A0A3M6UJP6-F1
#
_cell.length_a   1.000
_cell.length_b   1.000
_cell.length_c   1.000
_cell.angle_alpha   90.00
_cell.angle_beta   90.00
_cell.angle_gamma   90.00
#
_symmetry.space_group_name_H-M   'P 1'
#
loop_
_entity.id
_entity.type
_entity.pdbx_description
1 polymer ?
#
loop_
_entity_poly.entity_id
_entity_poly.type
_entity_poly.pdbx_seq_one_letter_code
_entity_poly.pdbx_strand_id
1 'polypeptide(L)'
;MGDFGCGHGGWTPVMKINGNKSTFHYDSGYWSNKTEYNTAGGETGFDSKETKLPTYWDTSFSKICLGMKIGEQIRFIVINMKATSLYTLIADGRYRNTSLGRDSWKTLIGSEASLQFDCNKEGFNVMCGESHYSKARIGIATNNQNKCDSCDSRIGFGTGGQFDDNNTCGNEAARSPDNGDKHIKGMGYILVH
;
A
#
# COMPACT_ATOMS: atom_id res chain seq x y z
N MET A 1 -7.54 -21.29 3.03
CA MET A 1 -8.06 -19.97 2.60
C MET A 1 -8.67 -20.17 1.22
N GLY A 2 -9.97 -19.89 1.03
CA GLY A 2 -10.61 -19.99 -0.30
C GLY A 2 -10.09 -18.90 -1.26
N ASP A 3 -10.60 -18.85 -2.49
CA ASP A 3 -10.28 -17.75 -3.41
C ASP A 3 -10.92 -16.46 -2.92
N PHE A 4 -10.09 -15.52 -2.42
CA PHE A 4 -10.51 -14.20 -1.96
C PHE A 4 -10.20 -13.09 -2.98
N GLY A 5 -9.93 -13.44 -4.25
CA GLY A 5 -9.72 -12.46 -5.32
C GLY A 5 -8.25 -12.24 -5.72
N CYS A 6 -7.33 -12.99 -5.12
CA CYS A 6 -5.93 -13.07 -5.56
C CYS A 6 -5.63 -14.36 -6.33
N GLY A 7 -6.64 -15.20 -6.59
CA GLY A 7 -6.52 -16.46 -7.29
C GLY A 7 -6.14 -17.63 -6.38
N HIS A 8 -6.17 -18.83 -6.96
CA HIS A 8 -5.87 -20.08 -6.26
C HIS A 8 -4.39 -20.17 -5.86
N GLY A 9 -4.14 -20.50 -4.58
CA GLY A 9 -2.80 -20.71 -4.05
C GLY A 9 -2.75 -20.59 -2.53
N GLY A 10 -1.68 -21.13 -1.93
CA GLY A 10 -1.34 -20.84 -0.55
C GLY A 10 -0.75 -19.44 -0.46
N TRP A 11 -1.55 -18.48 0.02
CA TRP A 11 -1.11 -17.11 0.28
C TRP A 11 -0.59 -16.99 1.71
N THR A 12 0.65 -16.53 1.86
CA THR A 12 1.28 -16.34 3.18
C THR A 12 1.07 -14.90 3.64
N PRO A 13 0.40 -14.64 4.78
CA PRO A 13 0.25 -13.29 5.31
C PRO A 13 1.60 -12.73 5.76
N VAL A 14 1.82 -11.44 5.51
CA VAL A 14 3.08 -10.75 5.81
C VAL A 14 2.85 -9.57 6.75
N MET A 15 1.87 -8.72 6.44
CA MET A 15 1.62 -7.50 7.19
C MET A 15 0.15 -7.10 7.12
N LYS A 16 -0.34 -6.45 8.18
CA LYS A 16 -1.65 -5.83 8.25
C LYS A 16 -1.49 -4.41 8.77
N ILE A 17 -2.04 -3.42 8.07
CA ILE A 17 -1.81 -1.98 8.32
C ILE A 17 -3.14 -1.29 8.56
N ASN A 18 -3.27 -0.57 9.67
CA ASN A 18 -4.47 0.23 9.91
C ASN A 18 -4.18 1.67 9.50
N GLY A 19 -4.90 2.16 8.48
CA GLY A 19 -4.74 3.52 7.96
C GLY A 19 -5.00 4.64 8.98
N ASN A 20 -5.60 4.33 10.13
CA ASN A 20 -5.82 5.26 11.24
C ASN A 20 -4.68 5.25 12.27
N LYS A 21 -3.63 4.45 12.07
CA LYS A 21 -2.51 4.32 13.00
C LYS A 21 -1.20 4.65 12.31
N SER A 22 -0.29 5.27 13.04
CA SER A 22 1.05 5.65 12.57
C SER A 22 2.06 4.50 12.62
N THR A 23 1.70 3.33 13.14
CA THR A 23 2.59 2.16 13.33
C THR A 23 3.41 1.84 12.08
N PHE A 24 2.74 1.80 10.93
CA PHE A 24 3.35 1.50 9.63
C PHE A 24 3.35 2.70 8.69
N HIS A 25 3.42 3.93 9.21
CA HIS A 25 3.66 5.13 8.40
C HIS A 25 4.86 4.93 7.45
N TYR A 26 4.91 5.66 6.33
CA TYR A 26 5.99 5.55 5.35
C TYR A 26 7.39 5.57 6.01
N ASP A 27 7.61 6.48 6.96
CA ASP A 27 8.89 6.68 7.64
C ASP A 27 9.14 5.70 8.81
N SER A 28 8.24 4.73 9.04
CA SER A 28 8.38 3.76 10.13
C SER A 28 9.59 2.83 9.94
N GLY A 29 10.38 2.66 11.01
CA GLY A 29 11.50 1.71 11.03
C GLY A 29 11.08 0.25 10.84
N TYR A 30 9.79 -0.08 11.01
CA TYR A 30 9.28 -1.43 10.74
C TYR A 30 9.48 -1.85 9.28
N TRP A 31 9.58 -0.92 8.33
CA TRP A 31 9.84 -1.25 6.93
C TRP A 31 11.28 -1.73 6.66
N SER A 32 12.24 -1.32 7.49
CA SER A 32 13.68 -1.57 7.30
C SER A 32 14.33 -2.44 8.37
N ASN A 33 13.56 -2.89 9.38
CA ASN A 33 14.02 -3.82 10.42
C ASN A 33 13.43 -5.24 10.27
N LYS A 34 13.99 -6.21 10.98
CA LYS A 34 13.48 -7.58 11.11
C LYS A 34 12.80 -7.83 12.45
N THR A 35 12.12 -6.80 12.96
CA THR A 35 11.38 -6.85 14.22
C THR A 35 9.91 -7.15 13.93
N GLU A 36 9.34 -8.08 14.68
CA GLU A 36 7.93 -8.44 14.65
C GLU A 36 7.06 -7.34 15.27
N TYR A 37 5.78 -7.33 14.93
CA TYR A 37 4.78 -6.51 15.62
C TYR A 37 3.47 -7.29 15.74
N ASN A 38 2.96 -7.42 16.96
CA ASN A 38 1.67 -8.04 17.26
C ASN A 38 1.42 -9.34 16.47
N THR A 39 2.23 -10.37 16.71
CA THR A 39 2.17 -11.66 15.98
C THR A 39 0.84 -12.38 16.16
N ALA A 40 0.17 -12.21 17.30
CA ALA A 40 -1.20 -12.70 17.53
C ALA A 40 -2.21 -12.11 16.51
N GLY A 41 -1.92 -10.94 15.94
CA GLY A 41 -2.70 -10.37 14.83
C GLY A 41 -2.57 -11.16 13.53
N GLY A 42 -1.58 -12.02 13.36
CA GLY A 42 -1.42 -12.91 12.20
C GLY A 42 -2.24 -14.20 12.28
N GLU A 43 -2.78 -14.54 13.44
CA GLU A 43 -3.55 -15.78 13.68
C GLU A 43 -5.00 -15.67 13.17
N THR A 44 -5.45 -14.45 12.89
CA THR A 44 -6.79 -14.13 12.40
C THR A 44 -6.76 -13.74 10.92
N GLY A 45 -7.91 -13.87 10.24
CA GLY A 45 -8.08 -13.52 8.82
C GLY A 45 -8.07 -12.01 8.55
N PHE A 46 -8.96 -11.53 7.67
CA PHE A 46 -9.04 -10.11 7.29
C PHE A 46 -9.75 -9.24 8.35
N ASP A 47 -9.18 -9.17 9.55
CA ASP A 47 -9.65 -8.33 10.66
C ASP A 47 -8.90 -6.98 10.73
N SER A 48 -9.15 -6.20 11.79
CA SER A 48 -8.58 -4.86 11.98
C SER A 48 -7.36 -4.83 12.93
N LYS A 49 -6.72 -5.99 13.17
CA LYS A 49 -5.54 -6.08 14.04
C LYS A 49 -4.28 -5.92 13.21
N GLU A 50 -3.53 -4.86 13.45
CA GLU A 50 -2.22 -4.63 12.83
C GLU A 50 -1.25 -5.77 13.15
N THR A 51 -0.41 -6.16 12.20
CA THR A 51 0.63 -7.18 12.43
C THR A 51 1.78 -6.99 11.46
N LYS A 52 2.97 -7.41 11.88
CA LYS A 52 4.13 -7.66 11.03
C LYS A 52 4.75 -8.98 11.46
N LEU A 53 4.79 -9.92 10.53
CA LEU A 53 5.20 -11.30 10.78
C LEU A 53 6.63 -11.56 10.25
N PRO A 54 7.31 -12.62 10.74
CA PRO A 54 8.61 -13.04 10.20
C PRO A 54 8.65 -13.30 8.71
N THR A 55 7.50 -13.68 8.14
CA THR A 55 7.30 -13.85 6.70
C THR A 55 7.57 -12.57 5.90
N TYR A 56 7.62 -11.40 6.53
CA TYR A 56 8.08 -10.14 5.92
C TYR A 56 9.53 -10.23 5.42
N TRP A 57 10.43 -10.89 6.16
CA TRP A 57 11.85 -10.97 5.82
C TRP A 57 12.33 -12.37 5.44
N ASP A 58 11.54 -13.41 5.72
CA ASP A 58 11.95 -14.83 5.59
C ASP A 58 11.11 -15.63 4.59
N THR A 59 10.35 -14.97 3.72
CA THR A 59 9.52 -15.65 2.71
C THR A 59 9.81 -15.12 1.32
N SER A 60 10.37 -15.98 0.47
CA SER A 60 10.52 -15.71 -0.96
C SER A 60 9.19 -15.84 -1.67
N PHE A 61 8.98 -15.04 -2.72
CA PHE A 61 7.73 -15.02 -3.47
C PHE A 61 7.93 -14.60 -4.92
N SER A 62 6.89 -14.84 -5.71
CA SER A 62 6.75 -14.44 -7.12
C SER A 62 5.57 -13.49 -7.36
N LYS A 63 4.64 -13.42 -6.39
CA LYS A 63 3.47 -12.55 -6.43
C LYS A 63 3.20 -11.93 -5.06
N ILE A 64 2.62 -10.74 -5.09
CA ILE A 64 2.12 -10.03 -3.91
C ILE A 64 0.63 -9.81 -4.11
N CYS A 65 -0.17 -10.19 -3.12
CA CYS A 65 -1.58 -9.89 -3.04
C CYS A 65 -1.76 -8.73 -2.05
N LEU A 66 -2.31 -7.63 -2.55
CA LEU A 66 -2.62 -6.44 -1.77
C LEU A 66 -4.13 -6.38 -1.58
N GLY A 67 -4.57 -6.38 -0.32
CA GLY A 67 -5.98 -6.24 0.05
C GLY A 67 -6.22 -4.95 0.79
N MET A 68 -7.37 -4.32 0.58
CA MET A 68 -7.80 -3.17 1.37
C MET A 68 -9.27 -3.32 1.76
N LYS A 69 -9.56 -3.20 3.06
CA LYS A 69 -10.91 -3.18 3.62
C LYS A 69 -11.32 -1.74 3.94
N ILE A 70 -12.43 -1.31 3.35
CA ILE A 70 -13.08 0.00 3.57
C ILE A 70 -14.55 -0.27 3.87
N GLY A 71 -15.01 0.15 5.05
CA GLY A 71 -16.29 -0.31 5.59
C GLY A 71 -16.31 -1.85 5.66
N GLU A 72 -17.37 -2.45 5.11
CA GLU A 72 -17.52 -3.91 5.06
C GLU A 72 -16.93 -4.57 3.80
N GLN A 73 -16.42 -3.78 2.86
CA GLN A 73 -15.93 -4.28 1.58
C GLN A 73 -14.42 -4.45 1.61
N ILE A 74 -13.95 -5.64 1.24
CA ILE A 74 -12.53 -5.91 1.00
C ILE A 74 -12.30 -6.14 -0.49
N ARG A 75 -11.29 -5.49 -1.03
CA ARG A 75 -10.91 -5.58 -2.45
C ARG A 75 -9.43 -5.87 -2.57
N PHE A 76 -9.06 -6.56 -3.64
CA PHE A 76 -7.72 -7.07 -3.82
C PHE A 76 -7.17 -6.77 -5.21
N ILE A 77 -5.85 -6.61 -5.27
CA ILE A 77 -5.08 -6.58 -6.51
C ILE A 77 -3.83 -7.46 -6.36
N VAL A 78 -3.28 -7.91 -7.48
CA VAL A 78 -2.07 -8.75 -7.51
C VAL A 78 -0.96 -8.04 -8.27
N ILE A 79 0.24 -8.05 -7.69
CA ILE A 79 1.48 -7.62 -8.32
C ILE A 79 2.32 -8.86 -8.62
N ASN A 80 2.71 -9.06 -9.88
CA ASN A 80 3.70 -10.06 -10.27
C ASN A 80 5.10 -9.48 -10.04
N MET A 81 5.75 -9.88 -8.94
CA MET A 81 7.07 -9.40 -8.54
C MET A 81 7.81 -10.52 -7.82
N LYS A 82 9.01 -10.85 -8.30
CA LYS A 82 9.87 -11.87 -7.67
C LYS A 82 10.87 -11.22 -6.73
N ALA A 83 10.89 -11.65 -5.48
CA ALA A 83 11.88 -11.22 -4.49
C ALA A 83 12.15 -12.34 -3.47
N THR A 84 13.28 -12.24 -2.78
CA THR A 84 13.62 -13.19 -1.70
C THR A 84 12.85 -12.91 -0.42
N SER A 85 12.37 -11.67 -0.23
CA SER A 85 11.39 -11.27 0.80
C SER A 85 10.91 -9.84 0.60
N LEU A 86 9.86 -9.42 1.30
CA LEU A 86 9.34 -8.05 1.20
C LEU A 86 10.32 -7.06 1.82
N TYR A 87 11.05 -7.50 2.86
CA TYR A 87 12.19 -6.80 3.44
C TYR A 87 13.23 -6.44 2.37
N THR A 88 13.71 -7.40 1.58
CA THR A 88 14.75 -7.11 0.57
C THR A 88 14.26 -6.20 -0.55
N LEU A 89 12.95 -6.18 -0.80
CA LEU A 89 12.33 -5.32 -1.79
C LEU A 89 12.12 -3.88 -1.31
N ILE A 90 11.97 -3.65 0.00
CA ILE A 90 11.59 -2.35 0.56
C ILE A 90 12.71 -1.69 1.39
N ALA A 91 13.46 -2.47 2.17
CA ALA A 91 14.30 -1.97 3.27
C ALA A 91 15.44 -1.03 2.83
N ASP A 92 15.90 -1.12 1.58
CA ASP A 92 16.95 -0.24 1.04
C ASP A 92 16.43 1.15 0.62
N GLY A 93 15.12 1.39 0.72
CA GLY A 93 14.48 2.65 0.38
C GLY A 93 14.50 2.99 -1.11
N ARG A 94 15.00 2.10 -1.99
CA ARG A 94 15.09 2.39 -3.43
C ARG A 94 13.72 2.25 -4.09
N TYR A 95 13.40 3.22 -4.94
CA TYR A 95 12.22 3.17 -5.79
C TYR A 95 12.33 2.01 -6.78
N ARG A 96 11.24 1.25 -6.92
CA ARG A 96 11.10 0.19 -7.93
C ARG A 96 9.71 0.28 -8.52
N ASN A 97 9.61 0.43 -9.83
CA ASN A 97 8.33 0.61 -10.49
C ASN A 97 7.52 -0.70 -10.59
N THR A 98 6.20 -0.53 -10.69
CA THR A 98 5.27 -1.57 -11.18
C THR A 98 4.65 -1.11 -12.50
N SER A 99 3.79 -1.93 -13.08
CA SER A 99 3.04 -1.60 -14.30
C SER A 99 1.58 -2.04 -14.17
N LEU A 100 0.98 -1.81 -13.00
CA LEU A 100 -0.43 -2.17 -12.76
C LEU A 100 -1.38 -1.18 -13.40
N GLY A 101 -0.96 0.08 -13.51
CA GLY A 101 -1.80 1.19 -13.96
C GLY A 101 -2.74 1.72 -12.87
N ARG A 102 -3.12 2.98 -13.04
CA ARG A 102 -3.95 3.77 -12.12
C ARG A 102 -5.26 3.08 -11.73
N ASP A 103 -5.97 2.48 -12.68
CA ASP A 103 -7.27 1.85 -12.45
C ASP A 103 -7.18 0.60 -11.56
N SER A 104 -6.08 -0.14 -11.67
CA SER A 104 -5.79 -1.27 -10.77
C SER A 104 -5.68 -0.78 -9.33
N TRP A 105 -4.93 0.29 -9.06
CA TRP A 105 -4.84 0.87 -7.72
C TRP A 105 -6.19 1.39 -7.21
N LYS A 106 -7.00 2.03 -8.06
CA LYS A 106 -8.36 2.49 -7.71
C LYS A 106 -9.28 1.33 -7.32
N THR A 107 -9.06 0.12 -7.83
CA THR A 107 -9.83 -1.08 -7.46
C THR A 107 -9.76 -1.36 -5.96
N LEU A 108 -8.66 -1.06 -5.27
CA LEU A 108 -8.57 -1.25 -3.81
C LEU A 108 -9.61 -0.42 -3.04
N ILE A 109 -9.99 0.74 -3.59
CA ILE A 109 -10.89 1.70 -2.93
C ILE A 109 -12.35 1.49 -3.38
N GLY A 110 -12.56 1.19 -4.66
CA GLY A 110 -13.89 1.01 -5.25
C GLY A 110 -14.44 2.31 -5.86
N SER A 111 -15.76 2.51 -5.80
CA SER A 111 -16.43 3.67 -6.43
C SER A 111 -15.98 5.03 -5.88
N GLU A 112 -15.50 5.05 -4.64
CA GLU A 112 -15.03 6.27 -3.97
C GLU A 112 -13.57 6.63 -4.32
N ALA A 113 -12.88 5.81 -5.11
CA ALA A 113 -11.50 6.05 -5.50
C ALA A 113 -11.33 7.37 -6.23
N SER A 114 -10.34 8.15 -5.82
CA SER A 114 -10.01 9.44 -6.43
C SER A 114 -8.50 9.59 -6.58
N LEU A 115 -8.05 10.04 -7.74
CA LEU A 115 -6.65 10.34 -8.02
C LEU A 115 -6.57 11.49 -9.03
N GLN A 116 -5.54 12.31 -8.99
CA GLN A 116 -5.18 13.19 -10.11
C GLN A 116 -4.78 12.38 -11.36
N PHE A 117 -4.76 13.02 -12.54
CA PHE A 117 -4.80 12.33 -13.84
C PHE A 117 -3.43 11.91 -14.42
N ASP A 118 -2.42 12.78 -14.35
CA ASP A 118 -1.29 12.72 -15.31
C ASP A 118 -0.10 11.90 -14.81
N CYS A 119 0.68 12.43 -13.87
CA CYS A 119 1.79 11.66 -13.30
C CYS A 119 1.21 10.43 -12.58
N ASN A 120 1.75 9.26 -12.85
CA ASN A 120 1.33 8.00 -12.24
C ASN A 120 2.55 7.21 -11.73
N LYS A 121 3.18 7.70 -10.65
CA LYS A 121 4.36 7.05 -10.06
C LYS A 121 3.91 5.91 -9.16
N GLU A 122 3.99 4.68 -9.65
CA GLU A 122 3.59 3.47 -8.92
C GLU A 122 4.76 2.55 -8.57
N GLY A 123 4.56 1.71 -7.55
CA GLY A 123 5.45 0.61 -7.19
C GLY A 123 5.86 0.62 -5.72
N PHE A 124 7.14 0.37 -5.47
CA PHE A 124 7.73 0.26 -4.13
C PHE A 124 8.57 1.50 -3.82
N ASN A 125 8.53 1.96 -2.56
CA ASN A 125 9.19 3.18 -2.10
C ASN A 125 8.90 4.40 -2.99
N VAL A 126 7.62 4.58 -3.34
CA VAL A 126 7.14 5.74 -4.08
C VAL A 126 7.29 6.98 -3.22
N MET A 127 7.92 8.02 -3.79
CA MET A 127 8.00 9.36 -3.22
C MET A 127 8.06 10.35 -4.39
N CYS A 128 7.25 11.41 -4.34
CA CYS A 128 7.34 12.52 -5.27
C CYS A 128 8.21 13.62 -4.67
N GLY A 129 9.12 14.21 -5.46
CA GLY A 129 10.01 15.32 -5.10
C GLY A 129 10.44 15.36 -3.62
N GLU A 130 9.96 16.37 -2.90
CA GLU A 130 10.24 16.60 -1.49
C GLU A 130 9.46 15.67 -0.54
N SER A 131 9.98 15.48 0.68
CA SER A 131 9.47 14.52 1.67
C SER A 131 8.03 14.76 2.14
N HIS A 132 7.51 15.96 1.92
CA HIS A 132 6.15 16.34 2.29
C HIS A 132 5.11 15.96 1.23
N TYR A 133 5.51 15.66 -0.02
CA TYR A 133 4.56 15.23 -1.05
C TYR A 133 4.12 13.78 -0.84
N SER A 134 3.12 13.37 -1.61
CA SER A 134 2.58 12.02 -1.53
C SER A 134 3.64 10.94 -1.71
N LYS A 135 3.63 9.97 -0.79
CA LYS A 135 4.57 8.85 -0.70
C LYS A 135 3.87 7.58 -0.25
N ALA A 136 4.39 6.43 -0.69
CA ALA A 136 3.87 5.10 -0.39
C ALA A 136 4.99 4.05 -0.40
N ARG A 137 5.01 3.15 0.59
CA ARG A 137 5.95 2.00 0.57
C ARG A 137 5.57 1.00 -0.50
N ILE A 138 4.27 0.79 -0.70
CA ILE A 138 3.69 0.07 -1.83
C ILE A 138 2.45 0.85 -2.27
N GLY A 139 2.44 1.41 -3.47
CA GLY A 139 1.33 2.27 -3.87
C GLY A 139 1.53 3.01 -5.19
N ILE A 140 0.66 3.97 -5.41
CA ILE A 140 0.72 4.96 -6.48
C ILE A 140 0.63 6.37 -5.89
N ALA A 141 1.41 7.31 -6.43
CA ALA A 141 1.28 8.74 -6.20
C ALA A 141 1.04 9.45 -7.54
N THR A 142 0.07 10.37 -7.58
CA THR A 142 -0.35 11.05 -8.81
C THR A 142 -0.44 12.55 -8.67
N ASN A 143 -0.40 13.23 -9.82
CA ASN A 143 -0.52 14.68 -9.93
C ASN A 143 -1.14 15.09 -11.28
N ASN A 144 -1.69 16.30 -11.38
CA ASN A 144 -2.18 16.93 -12.62
C ASN A 144 -1.07 17.59 -13.45
N GLN A 145 0.19 17.25 -13.19
CA GLN A 145 1.31 17.66 -14.01
C GLN A 145 2.07 16.42 -14.50
N ASN A 146 2.73 16.55 -15.64
CA ASN A 146 3.51 15.46 -16.25
C ASN A 146 4.67 14.98 -15.37
N LYS A 147 5.22 15.86 -14.52
CA LYS A 147 6.33 15.53 -13.62
C LYS A 147 5.80 15.04 -12.28
N CYS A 148 6.41 13.97 -11.79
CA CYS A 148 6.08 13.35 -10.50
C CYS A 148 6.86 13.97 -9.32
N ASP A 149 6.97 15.30 -9.30
CA ASP A 149 7.75 16.03 -8.31
C ASP A 149 6.87 16.62 -7.19
N SER A 150 5.58 16.84 -7.45
CA SER A 150 4.66 17.55 -6.54
C SER A 150 3.30 16.85 -6.39
N CYS A 151 3.31 15.53 -6.22
CA CYS A 151 2.08 14.72 -6.17
C CYS A 151 1.20 15.06 -4.95
N ASP A 152 -0.05 15.40 -5.21
CA ASP A 152 -1.05 15.67 -4.16
C ASP A 152 -1.89 14.44 -3.83
N SER A 153 -1.96 13.44 -4.71
CA SER A 153 -2.80 12.26 -4.54
C SER A 153 -2.01 10.96 -4.39
N ARG A 154 -2.56 9.99 -3.65
CA ARG A 154 -2.00 8.64 -3.48
C ARG A 154 -3.04 7.59 -3.13
N ILE A 155 -2.73 6.34 -3.49
CA ILE A 155 -3.35 5.12 -2.94
C ILE A 155 -2.23 4.17 -2.54
N GLY A 156 -2.29 3.58 -1.36
CA GLY A 156 -1.29 2.58 -1.01
C GLY A 156 -1.25 2.13 0.44
N PHE A 157 -0.12 1.49 0.75
CA PHE A 157 0.24 0.88 2.02
C PHE A 157 1.53 1.51 2.52
N GLY A 158 1.57 1.88 3.80
CA GLY A 158 2.67 2.66 4.35
C GLY A 158 2.80 4.01 3.67
N THR A 159 1.70 4.76 3.66
CA THR A 159 1.62 6.08 3.03
C THR A 159 1.91 7.21 4.00
N GLY A 160 2.09 8.40 3.44
CA GLY A 160 2.27 9.68 4.16
C GLY A 160 2.30 10.83 3.14
N GLY A 161 2.56 12.04 3.63
CA GLY A 161 2.63 13.27 2.84
C GLY A 161 1.45 14.21 3.07
N GLN A 162 1.38 15.27 2.26
CA GLN A 162 0.41 16.36 2.37
C GLN A 162 -1.06 15.89 2.40
N PHE A 163 -1.90 16.81 2.88
CA PHE A 163 -3.35 16.70 3.09
C PHE A 163 -3.77 15.78 4.25
N ASP A 164 -3.16 14.61 4.40
CA ASP A 164 -3.32 13.76 5.59
C ASP A 164 -2.11 12.82 5.80
N ASP A 165 -1.05 13.32 6.43
CA ASP A 165 0.17 12.53 6.69
C ASP A 165 -0.10 11.31 7.59
N ASN A 166 -1.19 11.35 8.37
CA ASN A 166 -1.58 10.24 9.25
C ASN A 166 -2.36 9.14 8.51
N ASN A 167 -2.72 9.32 7.23
CA ASN A 167 -3.29 8.27 6.41
C ASN A 167 -2.19 7.31 5.95
N THR A 168 -2.00 6.20 6.68
CA THR A 168 -0.94 5.21 6.43
C THR A 168 -1.38 4.07 5.49
N CYS A 169 -2.68 3.95 5.21
CA CYS A 169 -3.23 2.98 4.29
C CYS A 169 -4.60 3.44 3.82
N GLY A 170 -4.78 3.60 2.51
CA GLY A 170 -6.02 4.16 1.97
C GLY A 170 -5.82 4.98 0.71
N ASN A 171 -6.70 5.97 0.52
CA ASN A 171 -6.67 6.93 -0.57
C ASN A 171 -6.68 8.35 -0.02
N GLU A 172 -5.69 9.13 -0.44
CA GLU A 172 -5.63 10.57 -0.24
C GLU A 172 -5.67 11.24 -1.62
N ALA A 173 -6.56 12.20 -1.82
CA ALA A 173 -6.67 12.89 -3.09
C ALA A 173 -7.13 14.33 -2.86
N ALA A 174 -6.39 15.27 -3.43
CA ALA A 174 -6.65 16.69 -3.35
C ALA A 174 -6.25 17.39 -4.66
N ARG A 175 -6.57 18.68 -4.78
CA ARG A 175 -6.14 19.54 -5.90
C ARG A 175 -6.66 19.07 -7.26
N SER A 176 -7.98 19.00 -7.37
CA SER A 176 -8.72 18.62 -8.59
C SER A 176 -8.45 17.18 -9.04
N PRO A 177 -8.67 16.17 -8.18
CA PRO A 177 -8.64 14.77 -8.57
C PRO A 177 -9.93 14.36 -9.30
N ASP A 178 -9.92 13.18 -9.91
CA ASP A 178 -10.98 12.75 -10.83
C ASP A 178 -12.34 12.40 -10.19
N ASN A 179 -12.41 12.27 -8.87
CA ASN A 179 -13.64 11.96 -8.14
C ASN A 179 -13.78 12.82 -6.87
N GLY A 180 -13.32 14.06 -6.95
CA GLY A 180 -13.32 15.01 -5.83
C GLY A 180 -12.32 14.66 -4.72
N ASP A 181 -12.16 15.57 -3.78
CA ASP A 181 -11.20 15.39 -2.69
C ASP A 181 -11.62 14.23 -1.77
N LYS A 182 -10.68 13.37 -1.39
CA LYS A 182 -10.93 12.15 -0.60
C LYS A 182 -9.85 11.97 0.47
N HIS A 183 -10.30 11.63 1.69
CA HIS A 183 -9.47 11.26 2.83
C HIS A 183 -9.92 9.90 3.39
N ILE A 184 -9.70 8.84 2.60
CA ILE A 184 -10.21 7.50 2.92
C ILE A 184 -9.10 6.71 3.61
N LYS A 185 -9.37 6.26 4.83
CA LYS A 185 -8.50 5.34 5.59
C LYS A 185 -9.08 3.95 5.56
N GLY A 186 -8.24 2.97 5.26
CA GLY A 186 -8.62 1.56 5.17
C GLY A 186 -7.75 0.67 6.04
N MET A 187 -8.16 -0.59 6.15
CA MET A 187 -7.33 -1.66 6.70
C MET A 187 -6.65 -2.39 5.55
N GLY A 188 -5.32 -2.34 5.50
CA GLY A 188 -4.50 -2.98 4.47
C GLY A 188 -4.02 -4.36 4.87
N TYR A 189 -3.94 -5.25 3.89
CA TYR A 189 -3.44 -6.62 4.01
C TYR A 189 -2.39 -6.88 2.93
N ILE A 190 -1.24 -7.42 3.31
CA ILE A 190 -0.17 -7.81 2.39
C ILE A 190 0.07 -9.30 2.57
N LEU A 191 -0.07 -10.04 1.48
CA LEU A 191 0.20 -11.48 1.40
C LEU A 191 1.12 -11.76 0.21
N VAL A 192 1.85 -12.87 0.28
CA VAL A 192 2.80 -13.26 -0.78
C VAL A 192 2.63 -14.73 -1.18
N HIS A 193 3.01 -15.04 -2.42
CA HIS A 193 2.96 -16.38 -3.01
C HIS A 193 4.17 -16.64 -3.92
#